data_AF-A0A814P8M9-F1
#
_entry.id   AF-A0A814P8M9-F1
#
_cell.length_a   1.000
_cell.length_b   1.000
_cell.length_c   1.000
_cell.angle_alpha   90.00
_cell.angle_beta   90.00
_cell.angle_gamma   90.00
#
_symmetry.space_group_name_H-M   'P 1'
#
loop_
_entity.id
_entity.type
_entity.pdbx_description
1 polymer ?
#
loop_
_entity_poly.entity_id
_entity_poly.type
_entity_poly.pdbx_seq_one_letter_code
_entity_poly.pdbx_strand_id
1 'polypeptide(L)'
;MEDLSKQAYWDERFLTEDSFEWFGDCSRLYPVLDQHFKSSPSRVLLHLGCGSSSLAEEMCNRYYCHLVYNVDYSFGILDKRRSIKTNKYVIDWIALDIRAMPLRSNYFDTVIEKGTLDVFFVGHEHHLWNPSEELKEKIDLILTQISQCLQSNHGRFISISFQQPHFRRPFLAKRKYQWSIQVHSVTDGNESVEYFVYVMTKGEQLNEEDQLLEEGKSTKWYWINKTSSSTSTAKCFLKENDEQYLFNIDPIDNE
;
A
#
# COMPACT_ATOMS: atom_id res chain seq x y z
N MET A 1 8.34 -3.14 20.19
CA MET A 1 7.48 -2.52 19.16
C MET A 1 6.20 -3.31 19.11
N GLU A 2 5.04 -2.66 19.02
CA GLU A 2 3.75 -3.35 18.89
C GLU A 2 3.61 -3.95 17.48
N ASP A 3 2.99 -5.12 17.39
CA ASP A 3 2.83 -5.86 16.14
C ASP A 3 1.61 -5.33 15.39
N LEU A 4 1.86 -4.40 14.46
CA LEU A 4 0.84 -3.77 13.64
C LEU A 4 0.08 -4.76 12.75
N SER A 5 0.59 -5.98 12.53
CA SER A 5 -0.09 -6.99 11.71
C SER A 5 -1.28 -7.64 12.42
N LYS A 6 -1.47 -7.37 13.73
CA LYS A 6 -2.55 -7.93 14.54
C LYS A 6 -3.79 -7.03 14.54
N GLN A 7 -4.95 -7.64 14.30
CA GLN A 7 -6.26 -6.98 14.37
C GLN A 7 -6.51 -6.31 15.72
N ALA A 8 -6.16 -6.98 16.82
CA ALA A 8 -6.42 -6.50 18.17
C ALA A 8 -5.77 -5.14 18.44
N TYR A 9 -4.58 -4.88 17.87
CA TYR A 9 -3.93 -3.58 17.96
C TYR A 9 -4.79 -2.49 17.32
N TRP A 10 -5.29 -2.74 16.10
CA TRP A 10 -6.14 -1.77 15.39
C TRP A 10 -7.50 -1.60 16.05
N ASP A 11 -8.12 -2.68 16.52
CA ASP A 11 -9.37 -2.61 17.27
C ASP A 11 -9.25 -1.74 18.52
N GLU A 12 -8.13 -1.85 19.25
CA GLU A 12 -7.84 -1.01 20.42
C GLU A 12 -7.61 0.46 20.02
N ARG A 13 -6.74 0.70 19.02
CA ARG A 13 -6.45 2.05 18.51
C ARG A 13 -7.72 2.78 18.05
N PHE A 14 -8.59 2.09 17.33
CA PHE A 14 -9.80 2.69 16.80
C PHE A 14 -10.91 2.90 17.84
N LEU A 15 -10.71 2.53 19.12
CA LEU A 15 -11.64 2.92 20.18
C LEU A 15 -11.70 4.45 20.33
N THR A 16 -10.53 5.09 20.32
CA THR A 16 -10.39 6.55 20.57
C THR A 16 -10.07 7.35 19.31
N GLU A 17 -9.55 6.73 18.26
CA GLU A 17 -9.24 7.44 17.01
C GLU A 17 -10.52 7.75 16.21
N ASP A 18 -10.70 9.02 15.86
CA ASP A 18 -11.78 9.49 14.99
C ASP A 18 -11.32 9.67 13.54
N SER A 19 -10.16 10.31 13.36
CA SER A 19 -9.55 10.55 12.05
C SER A 19 -8.03 10.65 12.19
N PHE A 20 -7.30 9.95 11.32
CA PHE A 20 -5.85 10.03 11.24
C PHE A 20 -5.39 9.76 9.81
N GLU A 21 -4.37 10.51 9.35
CA GLU A 21 -3.79 10.33 8.03
C GLU A 21 -2.32 9.95 8.03
N TRP A 22 -2.05 8.71 7.62
CA TRP A 22 -0.70 8.24 7.36
C TRP A 22 -0.14 8.93 6.09
N PHE A 23 1.16 9.26 6.09
CA PHE A 23 1.88 9.92 4.99
C PHE A 23 1.38 11.35 4.67
N GLY A 24 0.70 11.99 5.64
CA GLY A 24 0.20 13.34 5.51
C GLY A 24 -1.06 13.44 4.63
N ASP A 25 -1.47 14.69 4.39
CA ASP A 25 -2.73 14.99 3.74
C ASP A 25 -2.79 14.51 2.28
N CYS A 26 -3.98 14.03 1.88
CA CYS A 26 -4.27 13.52 0.55
C CYS A 26 -3.96 14.51 -0.58
N SER A 27 -4.02 15.82 -0.33
CA SER A 27 -3.73 16.84 -1.35
C SER A 27 -2.32 16.73 -1.93
N ARG A 28 -1.37 16.20 -1.16
CA ARG A 28 0.01 15.95 -1.60
C ARG A 28 0.09 14.84 -2.64
N LEU A 29 -0.89 13.94 -2.68
CA LEU A 29 -0.96 12.87 -3.66
C LEU A 29 -1.49 13.37 -5.02
N TYR A 30 -2.24 14.49 -5.05
CA TYR A 30 -2.93 14.96 -6.26
C TYR A 30 -2.03 15.16 -7.47
N PRO A 31 -0.83 15.77 -7.37
CA PRO A 31 0.05 15.91 -8.52
C PRO A 31 0.40 14.58 -9.21
N VAL A 32 0.51 13.49 -8.44
CA VAL A 32 0.75 12.14 -8.97
C VAL A 32 -0.56 11.51 -9.42
N LEU A 33 -1.60 11.53 -8.57
CA LEU A 33 -2.87 10.90 -8.86
C LEU A 33 -3.55 11.52 -10.09
N ASP A 34 -3.46 12.82 -10.33
CA ASP A 34 -4.04 13.48 -11.52
C ASP A 34 -3.46 12.99 -12.86
N GLN A 35 -2.23 12.46 -12.84
CA GLN A 35 -1.59 11.83 -14.01
C GLN A 35 -2.21 10.47 -14.31
N HIS A 36 -2.66 9.76 -13.27
CA HIS A 36 -3.12 8.37 -13.33
C HIS A 36 -4.62 8.19 -13.12
N PHE A 37 -5.32 9.23 -12.69
CA PHE A 37 -6.76 9.25 -12.51
C PHE A 37 -7.37 10.32 -13.40
N LYS A 38 -8.27 9.88 -14.27
CA LYS A 38 -9.23 10.76 -14.93
C LYS A 38 -10.60 10.53 -14.33
N SER A 39 -11.37 11.60 -14.19
CA SER A 39 -12.73 11.50 -13.67
C SER A 39 -13.55 10.53 -14.52
N SER A 40 -14.22 9.57 -13.88
CA SER A 40 -14.97 8.54 -14.60
C SER A 40 -16.23 8.15 -13.82
N PRO A 41 -17.43 8.44 -14.36
CA PRO A 41 -18.69 8.19 -13.68
C PRO A 41 -19.07 6.71 -13.56
N SER A 42 -18.22 5.81 -14.06
CA SER A 42 -18.38 4.35 -13.94
C SER A 42 -17.29 3.68 -13.11
N ARG A 43 -16.34 4.45 -12.54
CA ARG A 43 -15.20 3.86 -11.83
C ARG A 43 -15.64 3.13 -10.57
N VAL A 44 -15.20 1.88 -10.45
CA VAL A 44 -15.27 1.05 -9.25
C VAL A 44 -13.90 0.99 -8.59
N LEU A 45 -13.80 1.53 -7.38
CA LEU A 45 -12.56 1.61 -6.60
C LEU A 45 -12.63 0.71 -5.37
N LEU A 46 -11.54 0.01 -5.08
CA LEU A 46 -11.30 -0.71 -3.83
C LEU A 46 -10.20 -0.01 -3.03
N HIS A 47 -10.51 0.41 -1.81
CA HIS A 47 -9.55 1.02 -0.89
C HIS A 47 -9.24 0.02 0.23
N LEU A 48 -8.02 -0.51 0.22
CA LEU A 48 -7.53 -1.50 1.17
C LEU A 48 -6.98 -0.84 2.43
N GLY A 49 -7.29 -1.42 3.60
CA GLY A 49 -6.85 -0.93 4.91
C GLY A 49 -7.24 0.53 5.13
N CYS A 50 -8.53 0.84 4.92
CA CYS A 50 -8.99 2.21 4.85
C CYS A 50 -8.85 2.97 6.18
N GLY A 51 -8.85 2.26 7.31
CA GLY A 51 -8.75 2.83 8.64
C GLY A 51 -9.67 4.04 8.85
N SER A 52 -9.14 5.05 9.55
CA SER A 52 -9.77 6.33 9.81
C SER A 52 -9.30 7.41 8.81
N SER A 53 -8.88 7.03 7.60
CA SER A 53 -8.44 7.95 6.56
C SER A 53 -9.61 8.65 5.86
N SER A 54 -9.42 9.89 5.42
CA SER A 54 -10.35 10.60 4.52
C SER A 54 -10.09 10.35 3.02
N LEU A 55 -9.13 9.48 2.68
CA LEU A 55 -8.72 9.22 1.30
C LEU A 55 -9.90 8.78 0.42
N ALA A 56 -10.81 7.96 0.94
CA ALA A 56 -11.96 7.50 0.17
C ALA A 56 -12.87 8.64 -0.28
N GLU A 57 -13.18 9.55 0.65
CA GLU A 57 -13.98 10.74 0.42
C GLU A 57 -13.30 11.69 -0.56
N GLU A 58 -11.99 11.90 -0.42
CA GLU A 58 -11.19 12.72 -1.33
C GLU A 58 -11.15 12.14 -2.75
N MET A 59 -10.98 10.82 -2.87
CA MET A 59 -11.05 10.12 -4.16
C MET A 59 -12.41 10.30 -4.84
N CYS A 60 -13.51 10.23 -4.06
CA CYS A 60 -14.85 10.49 -4.57
C CYS A 60 -15.04 11.96 -5.00
N ASN A 61 -14.60 12.90 -4.16
CA ASN A 61 -14.69 14.34 -4.40
C ASN A 61 -13.93 14.79 -5.65
N ARG A 62 -12.72 14.27 -5.85
CA ARG A 62 -11.83 14.74 -6.90
C ARG A 62 -12.02 14.00 -8.22
N TYR A 63 -12.23 12.69 -8.19
CA TYR A 63 -12.21 11.84 -9.39
C TYR A 63 -13.57 11.23 -9.75
N TYR A 64 -14.63 11.59 -9.02
CA TYR A 64 -15.99 11.17 -9.27
C TYR A 64 -16.14 9.65 -9.46
N CYS A 65 -15.73 8.89 -8.44
CA CYS A 65 -15.88 7.44 -8.43
C CYS A 65 -17.36 7.05 -8.30
N HIS A 66 -17.81 6.12 -9.16
CA HIS A 66 -19.19 5.62 -9.13
C HIS A 66 -19.48 4.85 -7.84
N LEU A 67 -18.55 3.98 -7.49
CA LEU A 67 -18.67 3.05 -6.38
C LEU A 67 -17.31 2.89 -5.71
N VAL A 68 -17.27 3.08 -4.39
CA VAL A 68 -16.06 2.91 -3.59
C VAL A 68 -16.30 1.87 -2.50
N TYR A 69 -15.52 0.81 -2.54
CA TYR A 69 -15.48 -0.21 -1.50
C TYR A 69 -14.28 0.06 -0.60
N ASN A 70 -14.55 0.44 0.64
CA ASN A 70 -13.54 0.59 1.68
C ASN A 70 -13.48 -0.68 2.52
N VAL A 71 -12.28 -1.22 2.69
CA VAL A 71 -12.09 -2.43 3.48
C VAL A 71 -11.07 -2.23 4.58
N ASP A 72 -11.38 -2.76 5.74
CA ASP A 72 -10.45 -2.86 6.87
C ASP A 72 -10.71 -4.16 7.63
N TYR A 73 -9.70 -4.68 8.33
CA TYR A 73 -9.89 -5.86 9.15
C TYR A 73 -10.55 -5.50 10.50
N SER A 74 -10.43 -4.26 10.98
CA SER A 74 -11.11 -3.80 12.18
C SER A 74 -12.57 -3.42 11.91
N PHE A 75 -13.51 -4.07 12.61
CA PHE A 75 -14.93 -3.76 12.47
C PHE A 75 -15.30 -2.40 13.08
N GLY A 76 -14.66 -2.02 14.19
CA GLY A 76 -15.01 -0.82 14.96
C GLY A 76 -14.90 0.46 14.13
N ILE A 77 -13.81 0.61 13.37
CA ILE A 77 -13.63 1.79 12.51
C ILE A 77 -14.63 1.83 11.35
N LEU A 78 -14.96 0.67 10.78
CA LEU A 78 -15.93 0.59 9.69
C LEU A 78 -17.33 0.97 10.16
N ASP A 79 -17.71 0.56 11.38
CA ASP A 79 -19.01 0.94 11.96
C ASP A 79 -19.09 2.45 12.25
N LYS A 80 -18.02 3.03 12.81
CA LYS A 80 -17.87 4.49 12.96
C LYS A 80 -18.05 5.19 11.61
N ARG A 81 -17.37 4.72 10.56
CA ARG A 81 -17.44 5.30 9.22
C ARG A 81 -18.82 5.21 8.57
N ARG A 82 -19.53 4.10 8.73
CA ARG A 82 -20.91 3.96 8.24
C ARG A 82 -21.89 4.93 8.91
N SER A 83 -21.62 5.32 10.16
CA SER A 83 -22.46 6.28 10.89
C SER A 83 -22.38 7.70 10.30
N ILE A 84 -21.29 8.02 9.59
CA ILE A 84 -21.06 9.30 8.92
C ILE A 84 -21.82 9.28 7.59
N LYS A 85 -23.09 9.71 7.62
CA LYS A 85 -23.93 9.77 6.41
C LYS A 85 -23.39 10.80 5.43
N THR A 86 -22.96 10.34 4.25
CA THR A 86 -22.78 11.21 3.08
C THR A 86 -23.73 10.74 1.98
N ASN A 87 -24.70 11.58 1.60
CA ASN A 87 -25.61 11.29 0.49
C ASN A 87 -24.98 11.59 -0.88
N LYS A 88 -23.67 11.84 -0.93
CA LYS A 88 -22.98 12.38 -2.11
C LYS A 88 -22.43 11.28 -3.02
N TYR A 89 -22.10 10.11 -2.47
CA TYR A 89 -21.42 9.02 -3.18
C TYR A 89 -21.93 7.65 -2.72
N VAL A 90 -21.80 6.63 -3.58
CA VAL A 90 -22.05 5.24 -3.17
C VAL A 90 -20.76 4.68 -2.58
N ILE A 91 -20.69 4.69 -1.25
CA ILE A 91 -19.55 4.21 -0.48
C ILE A 91 -20.00 3.05 0.39
N ASP A 92 -19.33 1.91 0.23
CA ASP A 92 -19.50 0.74 1.07
C ASP A 92 -18.30 0.57 1.99
N TRP A 93 -18.55 0.16 3.22
CA TRP A 93 -17.53 -0.14 4.23
C TRP A 93 -17.66 -1.62 4.59
N ILE A 94 -16.63 -2.43 4.39
CA ILE A 94 -16.71 -3.89 4.47
C ILE A 94 -15.57 -4.43 5.34
N ALA A 95 -15.92 -5.25 6.33
CA ALA A 95 -14.92 -5.93 7.14
C ALA A 95 -14.29 -7.04 6.30
N LEU A 96 -12.99 -6.93 6.01
CA LEU A 96 -12.28 -7.85 5.16
C LEU A 96 -10.79 -7.88 5.54
N ASP A 97 -10.26 -9.09 5.70
CA ASP A 97 -8.83 -9.31 5.80
C ASP A 97 -8.21 -9.35 4.40
N ILE A 98 -7.29 -8.43 4.10
CA ILE A 98 -6.67 -8.37 2.78
C ILE A 98 -5.77 -9.59 2.46
N ARG A 99 -5.44 -10.40 3.46
CA ARG A 99 -4.77 -11.70 3.28
C ARG A 99 -5.70 -12.72 2.62
N ALA A 100 -7.01 -12.54 2.73
CA ALA A 100 -8.04 -13.40 2.14
C ALA A 100 -9.17 -12.57 1.54
N MET A 101 -9.04 -12.23 0.26
CA MET A 101 -9.95 -11.40 -0.51
C MET A 101 -10.75 -12.27 -1.50
N PRO A 102 -11.91 -12.85 -1.11
CA PRO A 102 -12.78 -13.61 -2.01
C PRO A 102 -13.56 -12.68 -2.96
N LEU A 103 -12.82 -11.82 -3.65
CA LEU A 103 -13.34 -10.77 -4.52
C LEU A 103 -13.47 -11.31 -5.94
N ARG A 104 -14.42 -10.74 -6.67
CA ARG A 104 -14.63 -11.05 -8.08
C ARG A 104 -13.39 -10.64 -8.89
N SER A 105 -12.90 -11.55 -9.74
CA SER A 105 -11.84 -11.25 -10.69
C SER A 105 -12.29 -10.24 -11.76
N ASN A 106 -11.38 -9.41 -12.26
CA ASN A 106 -11.65 -8.44 -13.33
C ASN A 106 -12.82 -7.49 -13.05
N TYR A 107 -12.91 -6.96 -11.84
CA TYR A 107 -14.02 -6.11 -11.41
C TYR A 107 -13.61 -4.67 -11.18
N PHE A 108 -12.52 -4.43 -10.43
CA PHE A 108 -12.13 -3.10 -10.01
C PHE A 108 -11.31 -2.40 -11.09
N ASP A 109 -11.69 -1.16 -11.43
CA ASP A 109 -10.85 -0.29 -12.25
C ASP A 109 -9.61 0.15 -11.48
N THR A 110 -9.74 0.31 -10.16
CA THR A 110 -8.64 0.75 -9.31
C THR A 110 -8.68 0.10 -7.95
N VAL A 111 -7.52 -0.36 -7.50
CA VAL A 111 -7.23 -0.72 -6.12
C VAL A 111 -6.24 0.30 -5.57
N ILE A 112 -6.48 0.82 -4.37
CA ILE A 112 -5.58 1.75 -3.70
C ILE A 112 -5.34 1.30 -2.27
N GLU A 113 -4.11 1.42 -1.80
CA GLU A 113 -3.73 1.19 -0.40
C GLU A 113 -2.72 2.26 0.02
N LYS A 114 -2.82 2.69 1.27
CA LYS A 114 -1.94 3.72 1.83
C LYS A 114 -1.41 3.29 3.18
N GLY A 115 -0.18 2.80 3.21
CA GLY A 115 0.51 2.28 4.39
C GLY A 115 0.01 0.93 4.88
N THR A 116 -1.00 0.35 4.23
CA THR A 116 -1.55 -0.94 4.62
C THR A 116 -0.52 -2.05 4.40
N LEU A 117 0.24 -1.98 3.31
CA LEU A 117 1.33 -2.93 3.10
C LEU A 117 2.50 -2.70 4.06
N ASP A 118 2.79 -1.45 4.46
CA ASP A 118 3.89 -1.10 5.38
C ASP A 118 3.75 -1.82 6.72
N VAL A 119 2.52 -2.01 7.19
CA VAL A 119 2.18 -2.73 8.43
C VAL A 119 2.83 -4.12 8.53
N PHE A 120 2.92 -4.86 7.42
CA PHE A 120 3.53 -6.20 7.43
C PHE A 120 5.06 -6.19 7.54
N PHE A 121 5.69 -5.03 7.32
CA PHE A 121 7.14 -4.87 7.41
C PHE A 121 7.59 -4.27 8.73
N VAL A 122 6.67 -3.95 9.63
CA VAL A 122 6.98 -3.43 10.96
C VAL A 122 7.19 -4.57 11.95
N GLY A 123 8.28 -4.49 12.70
CA GLY A 123 8.57 -5.41 13.81
C GLY A 123 9.97 -6.00 13.74
N HIS A 124 10.52 -6.33 14.90
CA HIS A 124 11.91 -6.76 15.08
C HIS A 124 12.28 -8.08 14.36
N GLU A 125 11.29 -8.83 13.86
CA GLU A 125 11.50 -10.09 13.13
C GLU A 125 11.64 -9.90 11.60
N HIS A 126 11.47 -8.67 11.10
CA HIS A 126 11.48 -8.37 9.67
C HIS A 126 12.68 -7.51 9.29
N HIS A 127 13.73 -8.16 8.78
CA HIS A 127 14.88 -7.45 8.23
C HIS A 127 14.56 -6.97 6.80
N LEU A 128 14.46 -5.66 6.56
CA LEU A 128 14.09 -5.12 5.23
C LEU A 128 15.01 -5.60 4.10
N TRP A 129 16.30 -5.79 4.39
CA TRP A 129 17.28 -6.31 3.44
C TRP A 129 17.26 -7.83 3.27
N ASN A 130 16.56 -8.56 4.14
CA ASN A 130 16.41 -10.00 4.05
C ASN A 130 15.06 -10.44 4.65
N PRO A 131 13.95 -10.11 3.97
CA PRO A 131 12.62 -10.44 4.45
C PRO A 131 12.46 -11.96 4.56
N SER A 132 11.75 -12.43 5.58
CA SER A 132 11.48 -13.86 5.77
C SER A 132 10.66 -14.42 4.60
N GLU A 133 10.78 -15.73 4.35
CA GLU A 133 9.96 -16.39 3.32
C GLU A 133 8.46 -16.26 3.63
N GLU A 134 8.07 -16.34 4.91
CA GLU A 134 6.67 -16.13 5.32
C GLU A 134 6.16 -14.73 4.93
N LEU A 135 6.96 -13.68 5.14
CA LEU A 135 6.58 -12.33 4.73
C LEU A 135 6.50 -12.22 3.21
N LYS A 136 7.45 -12.82 2.47
CA LYS A 136 7.42 -12.85 1.01
C LYS A 136 6.16 -13.53 0.49
N GLU A 137 5.81 -14.69 1.02
CA GLU A 137 4.61 -15.46 0.66
C GLU A 137 3.33 -14.67 0.99
N LYS A 138 3.28 -14.02 2.15
CA LYS A 138 2.14 -13.20 2.60
C LYS A 138 1.90 -12.01 1.67
N ILE A 139 2.93 -11.24 1.36
CA ILE A 139 2.83 -10.11 0.42
C ILE A 139 2.50 -10.60 -0.99
N ASP A 140 3.11 -11.70 -1.41
CA ASP A 140 2.86 -12.33 -2.70
C ASP A 140 1.40 -12.80 -2.87
N LEU A 141 0.81 -13.35 -1.82
CA LEU A 141 -0.60 -13.72 -1.76
C LEU A 141 -1.52 -12.50 -1.89
N ILE A 142 -1.24 -11.43 -1.14
CA ILE A 142 -2.03 -10.18 -1.19
C ILE A 142 -1.96 -9.57 -2.61
N LEU A 143 -0.75 -9.40 -3.15
CA LEU A 143 -0.54 -8.82 -4.47
C LEU A 143 -1.15 -9.67 -5.60
N THR A 144 -1.13 -11.00 -5.45
CA THR A 144 -1.80 -11.90 -6.40
C THR A 144 -3.32 -11.65 -6.43
N GLN A 145 -3.94 -11.54 -5.26
CA GLN A 145 -5.39 -11.28 -5.16
C GLN A 145 -5.77 -9.89 -5.69
N ILE A 146 -4.95 -8.87 -5.41
CA ILE A 146 -5.11 -7.53 -6.00
C ILE A 146 -5.03 -7.60 -7.54
N SER A 147 -4.00 -8.25 -8.06
CA SER A 147 -3.81 -8.41 -9.51
C SER A 147 -4.97 -9.14 -10.19
N GLN A 148 -5.60 -10.09 -9.49
CA GLN A 148 -6.74 -10.86 -10.00
C GLN A 148 -8.04 -10.05 -10.01
N CYS A 149 -8.28 -9.22 -8.99
CA CYS A 149 -9.52 -8.45 -8.87
C CYS A 149 -9.54 -7.19 -9.76
N LEU A 150 -8.37 -6.71 -10.18
CA LEU A 150 -8.24 -5.63 -11.17
C LEU A 150 -8.74 -6.05 -12.55
N GLN A 151 -9.36 -5.09 -13.26
CA GLN A 151 -9.66 -5.26 -14.68
C GLN A 151 -8.39 -5.52 -15.49
N SER A 152 -8.46 -6.50 -16.39
CA SER A 152 -7.34 -6.94 -17.23
C SER A 152 -6.75 -5.84 -18.12
N ASN A 153 -7.55 -4.85 -18.52
CA ASN A 153 -7.14 -3.76 -19.40
C ASN A 153 -7.11 -2.44 -18.63
N HIS A 154 -5.92 -1.92 -18.37
CA HIS A 154 -5.69 -0.62 -17.73
C HIS A 154 -6.24 -0.49 -16.29
N GLY A 155 -6.55 -1.60 -15.62
CA GLY A 155 -6.80 -1.60 -14.18
C GLY A 155 -5.56 -1.12 -13.43
N ARG A 156 -5.72 -0.27 -12.41
CA ARG A 156 -4.58 0.32 -11.68
C ARG A 156 -4.53 -0.15 -10.24
N PHE A 157 -3.36 -0.58 -9.78
CA PHE A 157 -3.07 -0.69 -8.34
C PHE A 157 -2.14 0.44 -7.92
N ILE A 158 -2.50 1.15 -6.87
CA ILE A 158 -1.75 2.29 -6.36
C ILE A 158 -1.41 2.02 -4.89
N SER A 159 -0.11 1.97 -4.62
CA SER A 159 0.44 1.73 -3.28
C SER A 159 1.19 2.98 -2.83
N ILE A 160 0.77 3.56 -1.71
CA ILE A 160 1.44 4.70 -1.08
C ILE A 160 2.16 4.21 0.17
N SER A 161 3.45 4.50 0.28
CA SER A 161 4.31 3.86 1.29
C SER A 161 5.57 4.65 1.61
N PHE A 162 6.08 4.52 2.84
CA PHE A 162 7.40 5.05 3.22
C PHE A 162 8.56 4.20 2.70
N GLN A 163 8.31 2.93 2.39
CA GLN A 163 9.37 2.09 1.86
C GLN A 163 9.86 2.60 0.52
N GLN A 164 11.17 2.83 0.48
CA GLN A 164 11.88 3.23 -0.71
C GLN A 164 11.79 2.17 -1.82
N PRO A 165 11.99 2.56 -3.09
CA PRO A 165 11.84 1.67 -4.23
C PRO A 165 12.72 0.43 -4.12
N HIS A 166 13.86 0.57 -3.47
CA HIS A 166 14.80 -0.52 -3.22
C HIS A 166 14.21 -1.65 -2.38
N PHE A 167 13.36 -1.34 -1.39
CA PHE A 167 12.71 -2.34 -0.55
C PHE A 167 11.38 -2.82 -1.10
N ARG A 168 10.58 -1.93 -1.70
CA ARG A 168 9.21 -2.27 -2.13
C ARG A 168 9.11 -2.90 -3.51
N ARG A 169 9.86 -2.40 -4.50
CA ARG A 169 9.80 -2.93 -5.88
C ARG A 169 10.04 -4.44 -6.00
N PRO A 170 10.94 -5.07 -5.23
CA PRO A 170 11.17 -6.52 -5.31
C PRO A 170 9.91 -7.37 -5.08
N PHE A 171 8.96 -6.87 -4.28
CA PHE A 171 7.69 -7.55 -4.05
C PHE A 171 6.69 -7.35 -5.19
N LEU A 172 6.75 -6.18 -5.83
CA LEU A 172 5.83 -5.75 -6.89
C LEU A 172 6.25 -6.25 -8.29
N ALA A 173 7.54 -6.39 -8.54
CA ALA A 173 8.12 -6.73 -9.85
C ALA A 173 8.10 -8.24 -10.10
N LYS A 174 6.89 -8.79 -10.31
CA LYS A 174 6.74 -10.18 -10.75
C LYS A 174 5.84 -10.28 -11.99
N ARG A 175 6.30 -10.97 -13.03
CA ARG A 175 5.57 -11.11 -14.32
C ARG A 175 4.18 -11.70 -14.14
N LYS A 176 4.00 -12.57 -13.13
CA LYS A 176 2.70 -13.18 -12.82
C LYS A 176 1.59 -12.17 -12.48
N TYR A 177 1.94 -10.97 -12.01
CA TYR A 177 0.94 -9.94 -11.73
C TYR A 177 0.51 -9.21 -13.01
N GLN A 178 1.21 -9.37 -14.13
CA GLN A 178 0.87 -8.82 -15.44
C GLN A 178 0.59 -7.31 -15.39
N TRP A 179 1.45 -6.56 -14.70
CA TRP A 179 1.41 -5.11 -14.66
C TRP A 179 2.78 -4.51 -14.99
N SER A 180 2.78 -3.25 -15.43
CA SER A 180 3.96 -2.38 -15.37
C SER A 180 4.09 -1.74 -13.98
N ILE A 181 5.21 -1.06 -13.70
CA ILE A 181 5.43 -0.34 -12.43
C ILE A 181 6.01 1.05 -12.73
N GLN A 182 5.33 2.08 -12.27
CA GLN A 182 5.83 3.46 -12.20
C GLN A 182 5.97 3.88 -10.74
N VAL A 183 6.95 4.73 -10.44
CA VAL A 183 7.22 5.18 -9.07
C VAL A 183 7.43 6.68 -9.07
N HIS A 184 6.75 7.34 -8.15
CA HIS A 184 6.85 8.77 -7.91
C HIS A 184 7.26 8.99 -6.46
N SER A 185 8.19 9.92 -6.22
CA SER A 185 8.41 10.45 -4.89
C SER A 185 7.52 11.65 -4.62
N VAL A 186 7.09 11.78 -3.38
CA VAL A 186 6.27 12.88 -2.89
C VAL A 186 6.93 13.38 -1.61
N THR A 187 7.17 14.68 -1.53
CA THR A 187 7.74 15.35 -0.35
C THR A 187 6.66 16.08 0.43
N ASP A 188 6.89 16.29 1.73
CA ASP A 188 6.02 17.04 2.62
C ASP A 188 5.98 18.58 2.39
N GLY A 189 6.57 19.06 1.28
CA GLY A 189 6.69 20.48 0.96
C GLY A 189 7.90 21.18 1.61
N ASN A 190 8.41 20.63 2.72
CA ASN A 190 9.64 21.09 3.37
C ASN A 190 10.85 20.20 3.02
N GLU A 191 10.66 19.19 2.17
CA GLU A 191 11.66 18.17 1.79
C GLU A 191 12.17 17.34 2.99
N SER A 192 11.51 17.43 4.14
CA SER A 192 11.94 16.73 5.36
C SER A 192 11.53 15.26 5.39
N VAL A 193 10.39 14.94 4.76
CA VAL A 193 9.85 13.58 4.70
C VAL A 193 9.45 13.26 3.26
N GLU A 194 10.02 12.18 2.73
CA GLU A 194 9.73 11.63 1.40
C GLU A 194 8.97 10.30 1.56
N TYR A 195 7.88 10.16 0.81
CA TYR A 195 7.20 8.87 0.62
C TYR A 195 6.97 8.61 -0.86
N PHE A 196 6.63 7.36 -1.19
CA PHE A 196 6.62 6.85 -2.54
C PHE A 196 5.22 6.39 -2.95
N VAL A 197 4.84 6.73 -4.18
CA VAL A 197 3.61 6.27 -4.83
C VAL A 197 4.01 5.32 -5.95
N TYR A 198 3.66 4.04 -5.78
CA TYR A 198 3.84 2.98 -6.76
C TYR A 198 2.55 2.82 -7.55
N VAL A 199 2.63 2.99 -8.87
CA VAL A 199 1.49 2.84 -9.78
C VAL A 199 1.73 1.64 -10.68
N MET A 200 0.91 0.62 -10.49
CA MET A 200 0.91 -0.60 -11.28
C MET A 200 -0.23 -0.58 -12.28
N THR A 201 0.06 -0.78 -13.57
CA THR A 201 -0.98 -0.80 -14.63
C THR A 201 -1.13 -2.21 -15.20
N LYS A 202 -2.28 -2.84 -14.92
CA LYS A 202 -2.64 -4.20 -15.37
C LYS A 202 -2.79 -4.25 -16.89
N GLY A 203 -2.29 -5.33 -17.48
CA GLY A 203 -2.25 -5.56 -18.92
C GLY A 203 -0.97 -5.07 -19.59
N GLU A 204 -0.14 -4.29 -18.88
CA GLU A 204 1.19 -3.90 -19.32
C GLU A 204 2.26 -4.87 -18.80
N GLN A 205 3.47 -4.77 -19.37
CA GLN A 205 4.60 -5.62 -19.00
C GLN A 205 5.58 -4.87 -18.09
N LEU A 206 6.31 -5.63 -17.28
CA LEU A 206 7.49 -5.13 -16.57
C LEU A 206 8.51 -4.58 -17.58
N ASN A 207 9.18 -3.47 -17.22
CA ASN A 207 10.33 -2.99 -17.99
C ASN A 207 11.52 -3.95 -17.83
N GLU A 208 12.58 -3.75 -18.62
CA GLU A 208 13.76 -4.62 -18.62
C GLU A 208 14.42 -4.72 -17.22
N GLU A 209 14.52 -3.61 -16.50
CA GLU A 209 15.11 -3.58 -15.16
C GLU A 209 14.30 -4.38 -14.13
N ASP A 210 12.97 -4.30 -14.19
CA ASP A 210 12.07 -5.07 -13.32
C ASP A 210 12.07 -6.56 -13.64
N GLN A 211 12.27 -6.91 -14.92
CA GLN A 211 12.47 -8.29 -15.33
C GLN A 211 13.79 -8.85 -14.80
N LEU A 212 14.87 -8.07 -14.90
CA LEU A 212 16.17 -8.43 -14.32
C LEU A 212 16.09 -8.52 -12.79
N LEU A 213 15.29 -7.66 -12.15
CA LEU A 213 15.04 -7.69 -10.72
C LEU A 213 14.35 -9.00 -10.30
N GLU A 214 13.28 -9.40 -10.99
CA GLU A 214 12.59 -10.69 -10.74
C GLU A 214 13.56 -11.88 -10.88
N GLU A 215 14.46 -11.83 -11.86
CA GLU A 215 15.41 -12.90 -12.15
C GLU A 215 16.63 -12.93 -11.22
N GLY A 216 16.76 -11.97 -10.29
CA GLY A 216 17.95 -11.85 -9.44
C GLY A 216 19.21 -11.49 -10.24
N LYS A 217 19.05 -10.70 -11.31
CA LYS A 217 20.12 -10.24 -12.21
C LYS A 217 20.28 -8.72 -12.26
N SER A 218 19.42 -7.97 -11.55
CA SER A 218 19.50 -6.51 -11.52
C SER A 218 20.83 -6.05 -10.92
N THR A 219 21.55 -5.19 -11.64
CA THR A 219 22.78 -4.54 -11.14
C THR A 219 22.45 -3.35 -10.23
N LYS A 220 21.29 -2.74 -10.42
CA LYS A 220 20.77 -1.66 -9.58
C LYS A 220 20.39 -2.15 -8.18
N TRP A 221 19.90 -3.38 -8.07
CA TRP A 221 19.40 -3.98 -6.83
C TRP A 221 20.22 -5.21 -6.40
N TYR A 222 21.55 -5.08 -6.49
CA TYR A 222 22.53 -6.17 -6.36
C TYR A 222 22.44 -7.01 -5.07
N TRP A 223 21.85 -6.50 -3.99
CA TRP A 223 21.73 -7.22 -2.72
C TRP A 223 20.71 -8.36 -2.77
N ILE A 224 19.70 -8.26 -3.64
CA ILE A 224 18.71 -9.32 -3.89
C ILE A 224 19.38 -10.52 -4.58
N ASN A 225 20.41 -10.29 -5.38
CA ASN A 225 21.10 -11.33 -6.12
C ASN A 225 22.01 -12.20 -5.21
N LYS A 226 22.30 -11.76 -3.98
CA LYS A 226 23.17 -12.49 -3.05
C LYS A 226 22.46 -13.64 -2.33
N THR A 227 21.13 -13.72 -2.38
CA THR A 227 20.38 -14.76 -1.64
C THR A 227 20.32 -16.12 -2.34
N SER A 228 20.84 -16.26 -3.56
CA SER A 228 20.85 -17.55 -4.31
C SER A 228 22.19 -18.27 -4.37
N SER A 229 23.31 -17.67 -3.90
CA SER A 229 24.60 -18.37 -3.85
C SER A 229 25.59 -17.75 -2.85
N SER A 230 25.51 -18.11 -1.57
CA SER A 230 26.67 -18.40 -0.71
C SER A 230 26.30 -18.49 0.77
N THR A 231 26.58 -19.65 1.35
CA THR A 231 26.97 -19.80 2.75
C THR A 231 28.30 -19.08 2.97
N SER A 232 28.32 -17.99 3.76
CA SER A 232 29.36 -17.69 4.77
C SER A 232 29.43 -16.21 5.17
N THR A 233 29.56 -16.03 6.49
CA THR A 233 30.06 -14.88 7.27
C THR A 233 29.31 -13.55 7.21
N ALA A 234 28.33 -13.45 8.12
CA ALA A 234 27.81 -12.20 8.64
C ALA A 234 28.95 -11.32 9.17
N LYS A 235 29.16 -10.16 8.54
CA LYS A 235 29.74 -9.00 9.21
C LYS A 235 28.59 -8.10 9.61
N CYS A 236 28.41 -8.01 10.93
CA CYS A 236 27.52 -7.10 11.62
C CYS A 236 27.79 -5.68 11.12
N PHE A 237 26.84 -5.09 10.37
CA PHE A 237 26.79 -3.66 10.15
C PHE A 237 25.81 -3.07 11.17
N LEU A 238 26.23 -1.96 11.74
CA LEU A 238 25.67 -1.32 12.92
C LEU A 238 24.18 -1.01 12.71
N LYS A 239 23.41 -1.22 13.78
CA LYS A 239 21.99 -0.84 13.91
C LYS A 239 21.83 0.65 13.66
N GLU A 240 21.32 1.02 12.49
CA GLU A 240 20.57 2.26 12.33
C GLU A 240 19.09 1.93 12.61
N ASN A 241 18.52 2.72 13.51
CA ASN A 241 17.26 2.45 14.19
C ASN A 241 16.10 3.03 13.35
N ASP A 242 15.96 2.57 12.11
CA ASP A 242 14.98 3.09 11.13
C ASP A 242 13.53 2.66 11.44
N GLU A 243 13.30 1.93 12.52
CA GLU A 243 11.98 1.38 12.86
C GLU A 243 11.04 2.40 13.56
N GLN A 244 11.51 3.62 13.86
CA GLN A 244 10.74 4.62 14.64
C GLN A 244 9.82 5.53 13.81
N TYR A 245 9.94 5.56 12.47
CA TYR A 245 9.24 6.57 11.66
C TYR A 245 7.72 6.39 11.57
N LEU A 246 7.22 5.15 11.63
CA LEU A 246 5.77 4.87 11.60
C LEU A 246 5.08 5.19 12.94
N PHE A 247 5.85 5.33 14.03
CA PHE A 247 5.35 5.62 15.38
C PHE A 247 5.65 7.04 15.87
N ASN A 248 6.55 7.78 15.20
CA ASN A 248 6.86 9.19 15.51
C ASN A 248 5.90 10.19 14.85
N ILE A 249 4.82 9.72 14.21
CA ILE A 249 3.70 10.58 13.80
C ILE A 249 2.77 10.70 15.01
N ASP A 250 3.24 11.36 16.06
CA ASP A 250 2.39 11.79 17.15
C ASP A 250 1.36 12.79 16.60
N PRO A 251 0.10 12.76 17.07
CA PRO A 251 -0.90 13.78 16.76
C PRO A 251 -0.53 15.06 17.53
N ILE A 252 0.50 15.76 17.07
CA ILE A 252 0.76 17.14 17.49
C ILE A 252 0.61 17.99 16.23
N ASP A 253 -0.63 18.40 15.99
CA ASP A 253 -0.90 19.80 15.71
C ASP A 253 -2.18 20.17 16.48
N ASN A 254 -1.96 20.96 17.54
CA ASN A 254 -2.87 21.40 18.58
C ASN A 254 -3.82 22.52 18.12
N GLU A 255 -4.87 22.71 18.92
CA GLU A 255 -5.52 23.99 19.31
C GLU A 255 -6.05 24.96 18.23
#